data_AF-A0A961E8L6-F1
#
_entry.id   AF-A0A961E8L6-F1
#
_cell.length_a   1.000
_cell.length_b   1.000
_cell.length_c   1.000
_cell.angle_alpha   90.00
_cell.angle_beta   90.00
_cell.angle_gamma   90.00
#
_symmetry.space_group_name_H-M   'P 1'
#
loop_
_entity.id
_entity.type
_entity.pdbx_description
1 polymer ?
#
loop_
_entity_poly.entity_id
_entity_poly.type
_entity_poly.pdbx_seq_one_letter_code
_entity_poly.pdbx_strand_id
1 'polypeptide(L)'
;MTNPTSARAFTSRDLLAVYLDLKGLQSDLRTWTEKGLASNPPRLIRFRRFRALLAAFGLPEDPEMFSSGYFIDAADPLYAALIPELVDMNDNSVGKFSTSLVDGSVRATFAPLQPEEFNGLPSLFRTLLAYRREVERCLQHTDGILEAPKIVWLGLTRVRHVNNAIRDVLEVIDEPLARLISPEDRSFTLEHLVEHHGYPTDDLDQIDWEWR
;
A
#
# COMPACT_ATOMS: atom_id res chain seq x y z
N MET A 1 -30.09 16.78 6.94
CA MET A 1 -28.92 16.23 7.64
C MET A 1 -27.92 15.84 6.57
N THR A 2 -26.86 16.63 6.37
CA THR A 2 -25.77 16.30 5.43
C THR A 2 -24.96 15.16 6.05
N ASN A 3 -24.86 14.03 5.36
CA ASN A 3 -24.03 12.91 5.78
C ASN A 3 -22.56 13.40 5.81
N PRO A 4 -21.87 13.38 6.96
CA PRO A 4 -20.48 13.87 7.07
C PRO A 4 -19.48 13.06 6.24
N THR A 5 -19.90 11.96 5.61
CA THR A 5 -19.08 11.09 4.77
C THR A 5 -18.76 11.67 3.39
N SER A 6 -19.51 12.67 2.88
CA SER A 6 -19.33 13.20 1.52
C SER A 6 -18.09 14.10 1.34
N ALA A 7 -17.40 14.45 2.42
CA ALA A 7 -16.26 15.37 2.37
C ALA A 7 -14.89 14.68 2.36
N ARG A 8 -14.83 13.37 2.61
CA ARG A 8 -13.56 12.64 2.63
C ARG A 8 -13.12 12.33 1.20
N ALA A 9 -11.89 12.70 0.87
CA ALA A 9 -11.21 12.28 -0.35
C ALA A 9 -10.48 10.95 -0.12
N PHE A 10 -10.54 10.07 -1.11
CA PHE A 10 -9.80 8.83 -1.20
C PHE A 10 -8.56 9.03 -2.07
N THR A 11 -7.42 8.57 -1.57
CA THR A 11 -6.09 8.75 -2.15
C THR A 11 -5.45 7.40 -2.45
N SER A 12 -4.25 7.40 -3.04
CA SER A 12 -3.46 6.18 -3.23
C SER A 12 -3.07 5.51 -1.90
N ARG A 13 -3.01 6.28 -0.80
CA ARG A 13 -2.80 5.75 0.56
C ARG A 13 -4.00 4.92 1.04
N ASP A 14 -5.22 5.34 0.72
CA ASP A 14 -6.42 4.57 1.02
C ASP A 14 -6.45 3.26 0.22
N LEU A 15 -6.03 3.29 -1.05
CA LEU A 15 -5.86 2.08 -1.87
C LEU A 15 -4.81 1.13 -1.26
N LEU A 16 -3.65 1.65 -0.85
CA LEU A 16 -2.61 0.88 -0.17
C LEU A 16 -3.14 0.26 1.14
N ALA A 17 -3.84 1.03 1.96
CA ALA A 17 -4.41 0.56 3.22
C ALA A 17 -5.43 -0.56 3.01
N VAL A 18 -6.35 -0.42 2.05
CA VAL A 18 -7.33 -1.45 1.72
C VAL A 18 -6.64 -2.73 1.21
N TYR A 19 -5.59 -2.61 0.40
CA TYR A 19 -4.81 -3.75 -0.05
C TYR A 19 -4.14 -4.48 1.13
N LEU A 20 -3.46 -3.74 2.01
CA LEU A 20 -2.76 -4.30 3.17
C LEU A 20 -3.72 -5.00 4.14
N ASP A 21 -4.88 -4.39 4.42
CA ASP A 21 -5.93 -4.96 5.25
C ASP A 21 -6.43 -6.29 4.67
N LEU A 22 -6.85 -6.29 3.40
CA LEU A 22 -7.33 -7.51 2.73
C LEU A 22 -6.23 -8.58 2.66
N LYS A 23 -4.97 -8.19 2.49
CA LYS A 23 -3.82 -9.10 2.47
C LYS A 23 -3.51 -9.74 3.81
N GLY A 24 -3.74 -9.02 4.91
CA GLY A 24 -3.68 -9.57 6.26
C GLY A 24 -4.75 -10.64 6.49
N LEU A 25 -5.95 -10.44 5.93
CA LEU A 25 -7.09 -11.35 6.09
C LEU A 25 -7.06 -12.56 5.12
N GLN A 26 -6.56 -12.38 3.89
CA GLN A 26 -6.48 -13.40 2.86
C GLN A 26 -5.14 -13.33 2.12
N SER A 27 -4.24 -14.26 2.42
CA SER A 27 -2.87 -14.24 1.91
C SER A 27 -2.73 -14.76 0.47
N ASP A 28 -3.64 -15.58 -0.05
CA ASP A 28 -3.57 -16.12 -1.41
C ASP A 28 -4.32 -15.22 -2.40
N LEU A 29 -3.59 -14.46 -3.23
CA LEU A 29 -4.18 -13.53 -4.21
C LEU A 29 -5.04 -14.25 -5.25
N ARG A 30 -4.74 -15.52 -5.56
CA ARG A 30 -5.52 -16.32 -6.52
C ARG A 30 -6.96 -16.57 -6.07
N THR A 31 -7.21 -16.42 -4.78
CA THR A 31 -8.56 -16.56 -4.20
C THR A 31 -9.32 -15.24 -4.16
N TRP A 32 -8.68 -14.11 -4.49
CA TRP A 32 -9.29 -12.79 -4.51
C TRP A 32 -10.17 -12.63 -5.75
N THR A 33 -11.33 -13.26 -5.67
CA THR A 33 -12.39 -13.18 -6.68
C THR A 33 -13.73 -13.10 -5.96
N GLU A 34 -14.75 -12.55 -6.62
CA GLU A 34 -16.11 -12.50 -6.05
C GLU A 34 -16.56 -13.90 -5.58
N LYS A 35 -16.30 -14.93 -6.39
CA LYS A 35 -16.64 -16.32 -6.06
C LYS A 35 -15.80 -16.87 -4.91
N GLY A 36 -14.50 -16.60 -4.91
CA GLY A 36 -13.57 -17.09 -3.89
C GLY A 36 -13.82 -16.49 -2.49
N LEU A 37 -14.41 -15.30 -2.45
CA LEU A 37 -14.73 -14.59 -1.21
C LEU A 37 -16.23 -14.58 -0.86
N ALA A 38 -17.09 -15.20 -1.69
CA ALA A 38 -18.54 -15.20 -1.50
C ALA A 38 -19.01 -15.74 -0.15
N SER A 39 -18.27 -16.69 0.43
CA SER A 39 -18.57 -17.27 1.74
C SER A 39 -18.07 -16.44 2.93
N ASN A 40 -17.44 -15.28 2.69
CA ASN A 40 -16.94 -14.38 3.72
C ASN A 40 -17.28 -12.92 3.35
N PRO A 41 -18.48 -12.44 3.72
CA PRO A 41 -18.96 -11.10 3.37
C PRO A 41 -18.02 -9.96 3.75
N PRO A 42 -17.40 -9.93 4.96
CA PRO A 42 -16.33 -8.99 5.30
C PRO A 42 -15.23 -8.84 4.27
N ARG A 43 -14.68 -9.96 3.79
CA ARG A 43 -13.58 -9.98 2.83
C ARG A 43 -14.06 -9.62 1.43
N LEU A 44 -15.28 -10.02 1.08
CA LEU A 44 -15.89 -9.69 -0.21
C LEU A 44 -16.08 -8.18 -0.37
N ILE A 45 -16.60 -7.49 0.66
CA ILE A 45 -16.77 -6.02 0.63
C ILE A 45 -15.42 -5.32 0.52
N ARG A 46 -14.42 -5.73 1.31
CA ARG A 46 -13.05 -5.19 1.21
C ARG A 46 -12.45 -5.38 -0.19
N PHE A 47 -12.66 -6.55 -0.81
CA PHE A 47 -12.22 -6.81 -2.17
C PHE A 47 -12.92 -5.93 -3.21
N ARG A 48 -14.23 -5.69 -3.06
CA ARG A 48 -14.97 -4.76 -3.93
C ARG A 48 -14.46 -3.32 -3.78
N ARG A 49 -14.18 -2.86 -2.56
CA ARG A 49 -13.54 -1.56 -2.32
C ARG A 49 -12.18 -1.47 -2.99
N PHE A 50 -11.36 -2.51 -2.86
CA PHE A 50 -10.05 -2.59 -3.51
C PHE A 50 -10.16 -2.45 -5.04
N ARG A 51 -11.05 -3.23 -5.68
CA ARG A 51 -11.28 -3.16 -7.12
C ARG A 51 -11.80 -1.80 -7.59
N ALA A 52 -12.75 -1.21 -6.88
CA ALA A 52 -13.27 0.11 -7.20
C ALA A 52 -12.18 1.18 -7.15
N LEU A 53 -11.27 1.11 -6.15
CA LEU A 53 -10.13 2.01 -6.07
C LEU A 53 -9.12 1.77 -7.19
N LEU A 54 -8.77 0.51 -7.51
CA LEU A 54 -7.92 0.21 -8.67
C LEU A 54 -8.49 0.82 -9.95
N ALA A 55 -9.79 0.65 -10.19
CA ALA A 55 -10.47 1.21 -11.35
C ALA A 55 -10.42 2.76 -11.36
N ALA A 56 -10.65 3.41 -10.22
CA ALA A 56 -10.58 4.88 -10.11
C ALA A 56 -9.17 5.41 -10.42
N PHE A 57 -8.13 4.73 -9.94
CA PHE A 57 -6.74 5.05 -10.27
C PHE A 57 -6.31 4.55 -11.66
N GLY A 58 -7.19 3.93 -12.45
CA GLY A 58 -6.83 3.41 -13.78
C GLY A 58 -5.75 2.33 -13.75
N LEU A 59 -5.69 1.56 -12.65
CA LEU A 59 -4.73 0.48 -12.44
C LEU A 59 -5.32 -0.87 -12.87
N PRO A 60 -4.49 -1.88 -13.15
CA PRO A 60 -4.96 -3.23 -13.42
C PRO A 60 -5.79 -3.77 -12.25
N GLU A 61 -6.97 -4.33 -12.53
CA GLU A 61 -7.85 -4.90 -11.51
C GLU A 61 -7.33 -6.23 -10.91
N ASP A 62 -6.34 -6.85 -11.55
CA ASP A 62 -5.70 -8.07 -11.07
C ASP A 62 -4.80 -7.76 -9.86
N PRO A 63 -5.08 -8.31 -8.66
CA PRO A 63 -4.27 -8.10 -7.48
C PRO A 63 -2.80 -8.53 -7.64
N GLU A 64 -2.51 -9.54 -8.48
CA GLU A 64 -1.14 -9.98 -8.75
C GLU A 64 -0.38 -8.93 -9.56
N MET A 65 -1.01 -8.34 -10.57
CA MET A 65 -0.43 -7.23 -11.35
C MET A 65 -0.18 -6.00 -10.48
N PHE A 66 -1.12 -5.67 -9.59
CA PHE A 66 -0.90 -4.59 -8.61
C PHE A 66 0.30 -4.90 -7.72
N SER A 67 0.31 -6.06 -7.05
CA SER A 67 1.35 -6.41 -6.09
C SER A 67 2.76 -6.55 -6.70
N SER A 68 2.84 -6.82 -8.01
CA SER A 68 4.10 -6.95 -8.74
C SER A 68 4.65 -5.62 -9.27
N GLY A 69 3.88 -4.53 -9.17
CA GLY A 69 4.23 -3.22 -9.71
C GLY A 69 4.17 -3.16 -11.24
N TYR A 70 3.44 -4.07 -11.90
CA TYR A 70 3.42 -4.18 -13.37
C TYR A 70 2.81 -2.94 -14.06
N PHE A 71 2.04 -2.15 -13.32
CA PHE A 71 1.45 -0.89 -13.79
C PHE A 71 2.44 0.28 -13.84
N ILE A 72 3.67 0.09 -13.33
CA ILE A 72 4.71 1.11 -13.32
C ILE A 72 5.52 0.98 -14.60
N ASP A 73 5.39 1.95 -15.50
CA ASP A 73 6.22 2.06 -16.69
C ASP A 73 7.30 3.14 -16.48
N ALA A 74 8.56 2.72 -16.42
CA ALA A 74 9.67 3.66 -16.24
C ALA A 74 9.88 4.58 -17.46
N ALA A 75 9.34 4.23 -18.63
CA ALA A 75 9.37 5.07 -19.82
C ALA A 75 8.28 6.16 -19.81
N ASP A 76 7.28 6.05 -18.93
CA ASP A 76 6.26 7.08 -18.78
C ASP A 76 6.87 8.33 -18.09
N PRO A 77 6.76 9.52 -18.71
CA PRO A 77 7.30 10.76 -18.17
C PRO A 77 6.85 11.07 -16.73
N LEU A 78 5.66 10.61 -16.32
CA LEU A 78 5.16 10.81 -14.97
C LEU A 78 6.05 10.12 -13.93
N TYR A 79 6.44 8.88 -14.18
CA TYR A 79 7.34 8.14 -13.27
C TYR A 79 8.78 8.65 -13.36
N ALA A 80 9.22 9.06 -14.54
CA ALA A 80 10.54 9.68 -14.70
C ALA A 80 10.67 10.96 -13.85
N ALA A 81 9.60 11.75 -13.74
CA ALA A 81 9.56 12.95 -12.91
C ALA A 81 9.59 12.65 -11.40
N LEU A 82 9.12 11.47 -10.96
CA LEU A 82 9.14 11.06 -9.54
C LEU A 82 10.54 10.70 -9.03
N ILE A 83 11.46 10.34 -9.92
CA ILE A 83 12.77 9.81 -9.54
C ILE A 83 13.50 10.68 -8.50
N PRO A 84 13.63 12.02 -8.70
CA PRO A 84 14.32 12.87 -7.74
C PRO A 84 13.54 13.07 -6.42
N GLU A 85 12.23 12.79 -6.41
CA GLU A 85 11.41 12.79 -5.18
C GLU A 85 11.61 11.50 -4.37
N LEU A 86 11.76 10.37 -5.06
CA LEU A 86 11.83 9.03 -4.45
C LEU A 86 13.24 8.66 -3.97
N VAL A 87 14.27 9.22 -4.61
CA VAL A 87 15.68 8.89 -4.33
C VAL A 87 16.46 10.19 -4.23
N ASP A 88 17.21 10.36 -3.14
CA ASP A 88 18.21 11.41 -3.09
C ASP A 88 19.33 11.09 -4.09
N MET A 89 19.32 11.80 -5.22
CA MET A 89 20.30 11.62 -6.29
C MET A 89 21.74 11.96 -5.86
N ASN A 90 21.92 12.60 -4.70
CA ASN A 90 23.23 12.89 -4.11
C ASN A 90 23.63 11.86 -3.05
N ASP A 91 22.77 10.86 -2.76
CA ASP A 91 23.08 9.80 -1.83
C ASP A 91 24.10 8.83 -2.43
N ASN A 92 25.36 9.05 -2.06
CA ASN A 92 26.49 8.21 -2.46
C ASN A 92 26.42 6.78 -1.87
N SER A 93 25.42 6.44 -1.06
CA SER A 93 25.16 5.06 -0.64
C SER A 93 24.30 4.27 -1.64
N VAL A 94 23.62 4.97 -2.56
CA VAL A 94 22.72 4.40 -3.56
C VAL A 94 23.32 4.61 -4.95
N GLY A 95 24.33 3.81 -5.28
CA GLY A 95 25.00 3.88 -6.57
C GLY A 95 25.45 2.52 -7.05
N LYS A 96 25.85 2.46 -8.32
CA LYS A 96 26.39 1.22 -8.89
C LYS A 96 27.68 0.86 -8.15
N PHE A 97 27.62 -0.23 -7.38
CA PHE A 97 28.79 -0.79 -6.73
C PHE A 97 29.73 -1.35 -7.80
N SER A 98 30.86 -0.67 -7.99
CA SER A 98 31.96 -1.16 -8.81
C SER A 98 33.19 -1.37 -7.95
N THR A 99 33.80 -2.54 -8.06
CA THR A 99 35.09 -2.84 -7.45
C THR A 99 36.17 -2.73 -8.50
N SER A 100 37.07 -1.77 -8.34
CA SER A 100 38.30 -1.68 -9.11
C SER A 100 39.51 -2.01 -8.24
N LEU A 101 40.43 -2.81 -8.76
CA LEU A 101 41.75 -2.99 -8.17
C LEU A 101 42.62 -1.79 -8.55
N VAL A 102 42.92 -0.94 -7.56
CA VAL A 102 43.84 0.18 -7.71
C VAL A 102 44.95 -0.01 -6.68
N ASP A 103 46.19 -0.16 -7.16
CA ASP A 103 47.39 -0.39 -6.34
C ASP A 103 47.29 -1.59 -5.37
N GLY A 104 46.65 -2.67 -5.79
CA GLY A 104 46.45 -3.87 -4.97
C GLY A 104 45.39 -3.73 -3.87
N SER A 105 44.70 -2.59 -3.80
CA SER A 105 43.56 -2.36 -2.90
C SER A 105 42.23 -2.40 -3.67
N VAL A 106 41.20 -3.02 -3.08
CA VAL A 106 39.83 -2.95 -3.60
C VAL A 106 39.23 -1.62 -3.14
N ARG A 107 38.96 -0.73 -4.10
CA ARG A 107 38.17 0.48 -3.83
C ARG A 107 36.76 0.28 -4.36
N ALA A 108 35.79 0.56 -3.49
CA ALA A 108 34.39 0.71 -3.87
C ALA A 108 34.15 2.17 -4.26
N THR A 109 33.59 2.38 -5.44
CA THR A 109 33.11 3.69 -5.88
C THR A 109 31.64 3.60 -6.19
N PHE A 110 30.88 4.60 -5.75
CA PHE A 110 29.48 4.77 -6.10
C PHE A 110 29.40 5.82 -7.21
N ALA A 111 28.77 5.46 -8.31
CA ALA A 111 28.45 6.40 -9.39
C ALA A 111 27.02 6.94 -9.19
N PRO A 112 26.74 8.20 -9.57
CA PRO A 112 25.39 8.74 -9.58
C PRO A 112 24.47 7.89 -10.47
N LEU A 113 23.22 7.72 -10.02
CA LEU A 113 22.20 6.98 -10.78
C LEU A 113 21.92 7.65 -12.13
N GLN A 114 21.83 6.84 -13.19
CA GLN A 114 21.46 7.27 -14.53
C GLN A 114 19.96 7.02 -14.80
N PRO A 115 19.30 7.82 -15.66
CA PRO A 115 17.89 7.65 -16.03
C PRO A 115 17.50 6.22 -16.44
N GLU A 116 18.39 5.49 -17.11
CA GLU A 116 18.15 4.12 -17.58
C GLU A 116 18.15 3.09 -16.44
N GLU A 117 18.72 3.44 -15.28
CA GLU A 117 18.76 2.59 -14.09
C GLU A 117 17.42 2.59 -13.33
N PHE A 118 16.50 3.50 -13.68
CA PHE A 118 15.16 3.58 -13.09
C PHE A 118 14.14 2.62 -13.72
N ASN A 119 14.55 1.77 -14.65
CA ASN A 119 13.82 0.54 -14.98
C ASN A 119 13.59 -0.36 -13.75
N GLY A 120 14.28 -0.09 -12.63
CA GLY A 120 14.08 -0.74 -11.34
C GLY A 120 12.84 -0.30 -10.54
N LEU A 121 12.05 0.71 -10.96
CA LEU A 121 10.91 1.20 -10.17
C LEU A 121 9.88 0.11 -9.79
N PRO A 122 9.46 -0.82 -10.68
CA PRO A 122 8.62 -1.94 -10.27
C PRO A 122 9.26 -2.81 -9.17
N SER A 123 10.58 -2.98 -9.20
CA SER A 123 11.30 -3.74 -8.16
C SER A 123 11.39 -2.98 -6.84
N LEU A 124 11.56 -1.65 -6.89
CA LEU A 124 11.47 -0.79 -5.72
C LEU A 124 10.09 -0.90 -5.07
N PHE A 125 9.03 -0.72 -5.86
CA PHE A 125 7.64 -0.87 -5.40
C PHE A 125 7.41 -2.21 -4.71
N ARG A 126 7.79 -3.32 -5.35
CA ARG A 126 7.66 -4.66 -4.77
C ARG A 126 8.40 -4.81 -3.44
N THR A 127 9.62 -4.29 -3.36
CA THR A 127 10.46 -4.38 -2.15
C THR A 127 9.82 -3.62 -1.00
N LEU A 128 9.41 -2.36 -1.25
CA LEU A 128 8.75 -1.51 -0.26
C LEU A 128 7.41 -2.12 0.18
N LEU A 129 6.59 -2.60 -0.77
CA LEU A 129 5.30 -3.21 -0.48
C LEU A 129 5.46 -4.52 0.31
N ALA A 130 6.45 -5.35 -0.03
CA ALA A 130 6.74 -6.58 0.70
C ALA A 130 7.15 -6.29 2.15
N TYR A 131 8.05 -5.33 2.37
CA TYR A 131 8.42 -4.88 3.71
C TYR A 131 7.19 -4.35 4.47
N ARG A 132 6.43 -3.45 3.86
CA ARG A 132 5.25 -2.83 4.47
C ARG A 132 4.20 -3.86 4.89
N ARG A 133 4.01 -4.92 4.09
CA ARG A 133 3.13 -6.06 4.40
C ARG A 133 3.60 -6.86 5.61
N GLU A 134 4.89 -7.17 5.70
CA GLU A 134 5.43 -7.90 6.84
C GLU A 134 5.31 -7.10 8.13
N VAL A 135 5.51 -5.77 8.06
CA VAL A 135 5.26 -4.90 9.20
C VAL A 135 3.78 -4.87 9.55
N GLU A 136 2.87 -4.67 8.58
CA GLU A 136 1.42 -4.62 8.87
C GLU A 136 0.92 -5.91 9.54
N ARG A 137 1.42 -7.06 9.08
CA ARG A 137 1.10 -8.37 9.69
C ARG A 137 1.42 -8.41 11.18
N CYS A 138 2.51 -7.78 11.61
CA CYS A 138 2.87 -7.67 13.03
C CYS A 138 1.96 -6.67 13.77
N LEU A 139 1.57 -5.57 13.12
CA LEU A 139 0.74 -4.52 13.72
C LEU A 139 -0.74 -4.91 13.85
N GLN A 140 -1.21 -5.89 13.09
CA GLN A 140 -2.59 -6.39 13.12
C GLN A 140 -2.88 -7.37 14.27
N HIS A 141 -1.93 -7.63 15.18
CA HIS A 141 -2.12 -8.61 16.26
C HIS A 141 -3.31 -8.30 17.19
N THR A 142 -3.71 -7.05 17.30
CA THR A 142 -4.86 -6.62 18.12
C THR A 142 -6.14 -6.40 17.32
N ASP A 143 -6.08 -6.56 16.01
CA ASP A 143 -7.18 -6.25 15.12
C ASP A 143 -8.21 -7.36 15.18
N GLY A 144 -9.49 -6.98 15.12
CA GLY A 144 -10.60 -7.90 15.34
C GLY A 144 -10.89 -8.24 16.82
N ILE A 145 -10.14 -7.73 17.80
CA ILE A 145 -10.57 -7.84 19.21
C ILE A 145 -11.57 -6.71 19.51
N LEU A 146 -12.86 -7.08 19.55
CA LEU A 146 -13.96 -6.16 19.83
C LEU A 146 -14.43 -6.19 21.29
N GLU A 147 -14.17 -7.30 22.00
CA GLU A 147 -14.52 -7.45 23.40
C GLU A 147 -13.41 -8.18 24.15
N ALA A 148 -13.12 -7.71 25.37
CA ALA A 148 -12.13 -8.31 26.25
C ALA A 148 -12.40 -7.91 27.71
N PRO A 149 -11.92 -8.69 28.71
CA PRO A 149 -11.89 -8.23 30.10
C PRO A 149 -11.08 -6.94 30.25
N LYS A 150 -11.43 -6.07 31.21
CA LYS A 150 -10.80 -4.75 31.41
C LYS A 150 -9.26 -4.79 31.50
N ILE A 151 -8.70 -5.81 32.16
CA ILE A 151 -7.24 -5.98 32.27
C ILE A 151 -6.58 -6.30 30.93
N VAL A 152 -7.25 -7.07 30.07
CA VAL A 152 -6.80 -7.37 28.71
C VAL A 152 -6.92 -6.11 27.86
N TRP A 153 -8.02 -5.36 27.97
CA TRP A 153 -8.18 -4.06 27.31
C TRP A 153 -7.06 -3.07 27.60
N LEU A 154 -6.57 -3.01 28.84
CA LEU A 154 -5.42 -2.19 29.19
C LEU A 154 -4.16 -2.60 28.40
N GLY A 155 -3.90 -3.91 28.27
CA GLY A 155 -2.82 -4.44 27.46
C GLY A 155 -2.98 -4.10 25.98
N LEU A 156 -4.17 -4.34 25.42
CA LEU A 156 -4.49 -4.03 24.02
C LEU A 156 -4.32 -2.55 23.70
N THR A 157 -4.72 -1.66 24.60
CA THR A 157 -4.56 -0.21 24.42
C THR A 157 -3.09 0.18 24.35
N ARG A 158 -2.22 -0.43 25.16
CA ARG A 158 -0.77 -0.21 25.10
C ARG A 158 -0.16 -0.71 23.79
N VAL A 159 -0.56 -1.91 23.35
CA VAL A 159 -0.10 -2.46 22.07
C VAL A 159 -0.56 -1.57 20.91
N ARG A 160 -1.82 -1.13 20.88
CA ARG A 160 -2.34 -0.21 19.87
C ARG A 160 -1.56 1.11 19.83
N HIS A 161 -1.22 1.66 21.00
CA HIS A 161 -0.41 2.88 21.07
C HIS A 161 0.98 2.68 20.41
N VAL A 162 1.67 1.57 20.72
CA VAL A 162 2.94 1.23 20.08
C VAL A 162 2.76 1.00 18.58
N ASN A 163 1.72 0.27 18.17
CA ASN A 163 1.48 0.00 16.76
C ASN A 163 1.22 1.28 15.97
N ASN A 164 0.46 2.23 16.53
CA ASN A 164 0.23 3.53 15.91
C ASN A 164 1.53 4.33 15.78
N ALA A 165 2.36 4.38 16.83
CA ALA A 165 3.65 5.04 16.76
C ALA A 165 4.58 4.43 15.69
N ILE A 166 4.50 3.10 15.46
CA ILE A 166 5.22 2.45 14.36
C ILE A 166 4.64 2.88 13.01
N ARG A 167 3.31 2.90 12.85
CA ARG A 167 2.66 3.36 11.60
C ARG A 167 3.05 4.80 11.24
N ASP A 168 3.13 5.69 12.23
CA ASP A 168 3.54 7.07 12.00
C ASP A 168 4.97 7.17 11.41
N VAL A 169 5.87 6.26 11.79
CA VAL A 169 7.24 6.20 11.26
C VAL A 169 7.30 5.53 9.88
N LEU A 170 6.32 4.69 9.53
CA LEU A 170 6.25 4.03 8.22
C LEU A 170 5.88 4.98 7.09
N GLU A 171 5.59 6.25 7.37
CA GLU A 171 5.36 7.28 6.35
C GLU A 171 6.51 7.33 5.32
N VAL A 172 7.76 7.09 5.75
CA VAL A 172 8.94 7.00 4.87
C VAL A 172 8.86 5.88 3.82
N ILE A 173 7.99 4.88 4.03
CA ILE A 173 7.70 3.79 3.10
C ILE A 173 6.36 4.02 2.39
N ASP A 174 5.35 4.50 3.12
CA ASP A 174 4.00 4.70 2.60
C ASP A 174 3.93 5.86 1.59
N GLU A 175 4.72 6.92 1.79
CA GLU A 175 4.83 8.04 0.85
C GLU A 175 5.37 7.60 -0.53
N PRO A 176 6.55 6.97 -0.66
CA PRO A 176 7.03 6.51 -1.96
C PRO A 176 6.10 5.47 -2.60
N LEU A 177 5.48 4.57 -1.81
CA LEU A 177 4.46 3.66 -2.34
C LEU A 177 3.24 4.40 -2.90
N ALA A 178 2.72 5.39 -2.17
CA ALA A 178 1.58 6.19 -2.59
C ALA A 178 1.86 7.01 -3.86
N ARG A 179 3.06 7.58 -3.99
CA ARG A 179 3.53 8.29 -5.19
C ARG A 179 3.67 7.34 -6.38
N LEU A 180 4.20 6.13 -6.18
CA LEU A 180 4.29 5.11 -7.24
C LEU A 180 2.90 4.61 -7.67
N ILE A 181 1.93 4.52 -6.77
CA ILE A 181 0.54 4.14 -7.12
C ILE A 181 -0.15 5.25 -7.92
N SER A 182 0.09 6.51 -7.57
CA SER A 182 -0.50 7.67 -8.24
C SER A 182 0.51 8.82 -8.37
N PRO A 183 1.30 8.85 -9.46
CA PRO A 183 2.30 9.89 -9.71
C PRO A 183 1.75 11.33 -9.72
N GLU A 184 0.49 11.48 -10.07
CA GLU A 184 -0.21 12.77 -10.12
C GLU A 184 -0.95 13.12 -8.82
N ASP A 185 -0.80 12.31 -7.76
CA ASP A 185 -1.49 12.50 -6.47
C ASP A 185 -3.01 12.69 -6.59
N ARG A 186 -3.65 11.89 -7.47
CA ARG A 186 -5.09 11.93 -7.69
C ARG A 186 -5.85 11.57 -6.42
N SER A 187 -7.00 12.21 -6.25
CA SER A 187 -7.93 11.89 -5.19
C SER A 187 -9.38 11.90 -5.70
N PHE A 188 -10.24 11.13 -5.04
CA PHE A 188 -11.63 10.91 -5.45
C PHE A 188 -12.58 11.08 -4.26
N THR A 189 -13.75 11.66 -4.47
CA THR A 189 -14.79 11.69 -3.42
C THR A 189 -15.49 10.33 -3.32
N LEU A 190 -16.16 10.07 -2.19
CA LEU A 190 -16.98 8.87 -2.04
C LEU A 190 -18.06 8.80 -3.13
N GLU A 191 -18.74 9.92 -3.41
CA GLU A 191 -19.80 10.01 -4.41
C GLU A 191 -19.27 9.60 -5.78
N HIS A 192 -18.11 10.12 -6.17
CA HIS A 192 -17.48 9.78 -7.44
C HIS A 192 -17.15 8.28 -7.53
N LEU A 193 -16.60 7.70 -6.46
CA LEU A 193 -16.28 6.28 -6.41
C LEU A 193 -17.53 5.39 -6.48
N VAL A 194 -18.63 5.79 -5.84
CA VAL A 194 -19.90 5.06 -5.88
C VAL A 194 -20.52 5.15 -7.28
N GLU A 195 -20.61 6.35 -7.83
CA GLU A 195 -21.29 6.63 -9.10
C GLU A 195 -20.55 6.04 -10.30
N HIS A 196 -19.21 6.16 -10.34
CA HIS A 196 -18.42 5.80 -11.52
C HIS A 196 -17.67 4.48 -11.40
N HIS A 197 -17.40 4.01 -10.17
CA HIS A 197 -16.53 2.84 -9.93
C HIS A 197 -17.18 1.74 -9.08
N GLY A 198 -18.45 1.89 -8.71
CA GLY A 198 -19.21 0.86 -7.98
C GLY A 198 -18.68 0.59 -6.56
N TYR A 199 -18.10 1.59 -5.91
CA TYR A 199 -17.57 1.46 -4.56
C TYR A 199 -18.69 1.12 -3.55
N PRO A 200 -18.56 0.04 -2.75
CA PRO A 200 -19.60 -0.36 -1.82
C PRO A 200 -19.66 0.55 -0.58
N THR A 201 -20.87 0.95 -0.22
CA THR A 201 -21.17 1.84 0.91
C THR A 201 -21.60 1.10 2.17
N ASP A 202 -21.59 -0.23 2.14
CA ASP A 202 -21.95 -1.08 3.26
C ASP A 202 -21.13 -0.76 4.51
N ASP A 203 -21.78 -0.80 5.68
CA ASP A 203 -21.11 -0.61 6.96
C ASP A 203 -20.26 -1.85 7.28
N LEU A 204 -18.94 -1.71 7.08
CA LEU A 204 -18.01 -2.81 7.23
C LEU A 204 -17.85 -3.23 8.70
N ASP A 205 -17.98 -2.28 9.63
CA ASP A 205 -17.89 -2.57 11.06
C ASP A 205 -19.12 -3.37 11.51
N GLN A 206 -20.30 -3.02 11.00
CA GLN A 206 -21.52 -3.79 11.22
C GLN A 206 -21.40 -5.21 10.63
N ILE A 207 -20.92 -5.34 9.39
CA ILE A 207 -20.77 -6.65 8.74
C ILE A 207 -19.75 -7.52 9.48
N ASP A 208 -18.63 -6.95 9.93
CA ASP A 208 -17.62 -7.65 10.74
C ASP A 208 -18.17 -8.10 12.10
N TRP A 209 -19.11 -7.34 12.67
CA TRP A 209 -19.80 -7.70 13.90
C TRP A 209 -20.77 -8.87 13.70
N GLU A 210 -21.58 -8.82 12.64
CA GLU A 210 -22.62 -9.82 12.35
C GLU A 210 -22.07 -11.17 11.88
N TRP A 211 -20.89 -11.20 11.25
CA TRP A 211 -20.30 -12.44 10.71
C TRP A 211 -19.62 -13.35 11.76
N ARG A 212 -19.61 -12.95 13.02
CA ARG A 212 -19.01 -13.75 14.12
C ARG A 212 -19.87 -14.93 14.53
#